data_AF-A0A6P6D1M3-F1
#
_entry.id   AF-A0A6P6D1M3-F1
#
_cell.length_a   1.000
_cell.length_b   1.000
_cell.length_c   1.000
_cell.angle_alpha   90.00
_cell.angle_beta   90.00
_cell.angle_gamma   90.00
#
_symmetry.space_group_name_H-M   'P 1'
#
loop_
_entity.id
_entity.type
_entity.pdbx_description
1 polymer ?
#
loop_
_entity_poly.entity_id
_entity_poly.type
_entity_poly.pdbx_seq_one_letter_code
_entity_poly.pdbx_strand_id
1 'polypeptide(L)'
;MGVVHRDLKPENLLLASKLKGAAVKLADFGLAIEVEGEQQAWFGFAGTPGYLSPEVLRKDPYGKPVDLWACGVILYILLVGYPPFWDEDQHRLYQQIKAGAYDFPSPEWDTVTPEAKDLINKMLTINPSKRITAAEALKHPWISHRSTVASCMHRQETVDCLKKFNARRKLKGAILTTMLATRNFSGGKSGGNKKNDGVKKRKSSSSVQLMESSESTNTTIEDEDTKVRKQEIIKVTEQLIEAISNGDFESYTKMCDPGMTAFEPEALGNLVEGLDFHRFYFENLWSRNSKPVHTTILNPHIHLMGDESACIAYIRITQYLDAGGIPRTAQSEETRVWHRRDGKWQIVHFHRSGAPSVLPH
;
A
#
# COMPACT_ATOMS: atom_id res chain seq x y z
N MET A 1 -23.99 -14.34 12.23
CA MET A 1 -23.57 -13.44 11.13
C MET A 1 -22.69 -14.24 10.20
N GLY A 2 -23.14 -14.51 8.97
CA GLY A 2 -22.36 -15.22 7.95
C GLY A 2 -21.48 -14.24 7.19
N VAL A 3 -20.50 -13.63 7.86
CA VAL A 3 -19.62 -12.62 7.27
C VAL A 3 -18.17 -13.06 7.39
N VAL A 4 -17.38 -12.83 6.33
CA VAL A 4 -15.93 -13.08 6.28
C VAL A 4 -15.24 -11.76 5.95
N HIS A 5 -14.21 -11.38 6.71
CA HIS A 5 -13.55 -10.07 6.58
C HIS A 5 -12.58 -10.01 5.40
N ARG A 6 -11.80 -11.08 5.16
CA ARG A 6 -10.81 -11.25 4.06
C ARG A 6 -9.60 -10.31 4.06
N ASP A 7 -9.49 -9.40 5.03
CA ASP A 7 -8.37 -8.45 5.12
C ASP A 7 -8.04 -8.13 6.58
N LEU A 8 -8.00 -9.16 7.42
CA LEU A 8 -7.51 -9.03 8.79
C LEU A 8 -6.01 -8.75 8.78
N LYS A 9 -5.63 -7.63 9.38
CA LYS A 9 -4.25 -7.14 9.48
C LYS A 9 -4.13 -6.11 10.63
N PRO A 10 -2.92 -5.79 11.10
CA PRO A 10 -2.71 -4.86 12.22
C PRO A 10 -3.37 -3.49 12.05
N GLU A 11 -3.50 -2.98 10.81
CA GLU A 11 -4.20 -1.74 10.47
C GLU A 11 -5.66 -1.73 10.93
N ASN A 12 -6.30 -2.89 10.88
CA ASN A 12 -7.73 -3.08 11.12
C ASN A 12 -8.02 -3.42 12.59
N LEU A 13 -7.00 -3.42 13.46
CA LEU A 13 -7.11 -3.66 14.90
C LEU A 13 -6.86 -2.36 15.68
N LEU A 14 -7.93 -1.72 16.12
CA LEU A 14 -7.88 -0.42 16.79
C LEU A 14 -8.16 -0.54 18.29
N LEU A 15 -7.56 0.33 19.10
CA LEU A 15 -7.95 0.48 20.50
C LEU A 15 -9.11 1.46 20.61
N ALA A 16 -10.15 1.08 21.37
CA ALA A 16 -11.36 1.90 21.54
C ALA A 16 -11.08 3.28 22.17
N SER A 17 -10.01 3.40 22.96
CA SER A 17 -9.56 4.65 23.56
C SER A 17 -8.08 4.55 23.96
N LYS A 18 -7.51 5.66 24.45
CA LYS A 18 -6.17 5.70 25.06
C LYS A 18 -6.15 5.28 26.54
N LEU A 19 -7.31 4.95 27.12
CA LEU A 19 -7.42 4.56 28.53
C LEU A 19 -6.82 3.17 28.75
N LYS A 20 -6.26 2.93 29.94
CA LYS A 20 -5.77 1.60 30.34
C LYS A 20 -6.91 0.59 30.27
N GLY A 21 -6.67 -0.57 29.67
CA GLY A 21 -7.67 -1.63 29.50
C GLY A 21 -8.69 -1.38 28.39
N ALA A 22 -8.45 -0.41 27.48
CA ALA A 22 -9.32 -0.21 26.32
C ALA A 22 -9.44 -1.48 25.47
N ALA A 23 -10.67 -1.81 25.07
CA ALA A 23 -10.94 -2.95 24.21
C ALA A 23 -10.34 -2.76 22.80
N VAL A 24 -9.90 -3.88 22.20
CA VAL A 24 -9.57 -3.94 20.77
C VAL A 24 -10.87 -4.02 19.96
N LYS A 25 -10.95 -3.26 18.88
CA LYS A 25 -12.07 -3.23 17.93
C LYS A 25 -11.57 -3.51 16.53
N LEU A 26 -12.29 -4.38 15.82
CA LEU A 26 -12.08 -4.65 14.41
C LEU A 26 -12.70 -3.52 13.56
N ALA A 27 -12.00 -3.10 12.51
CA ALA A 27 -12.38 -2.01 11.62
C ALA A 27 -12.17 -2.39 10.14
N ASP A 28 -12.71 -1.58 9.24
CA ASP A 28 -12.57 -1.68 7.77
C ASP A 28 -13.03 -3.00 7.13
N PHE A 29 -14.35 -3.11 6.94
CA PHE A 29 -14.99 -4.23 6.25
C PHE A 29 -15.08 -4.01 4.73
N GLY A 30 -14.25 -3.15 4.13
CA GLY A 30 -14.33 -2.79 2.71
C GLY A 30 -14.14 -3.96 1.73
N LEU A 31 -13.49 -5.04 2.18
CA LEU A 31 -13.33 -6.28 1.43
C LEU A 31 -14.19 -7.43 1.96
N ALA A 32 -15.05 -7.19 2.96
CA ALA A 32 -15.86 -8.25 3.56
C ALA A 32 -16.91 -8.81 2.59
N ILE A 33 -17.30 -10.05 2.83
CA ILE A 33 -18.33 -10.76 2.06
C ILE A 33 -19.33 -11.43 2.99
N GLU A 34 -20.53 -11.67 2.46
CA GLU A 34 -21.52 -12.52 3.08
C GLU A 34 -21.39 -13.95 2.55
N VAL A 35 -21.55 -14.92 3.43
CA VAL A 35 -21.50 -16.36 3.13
C VAL A 35 -22.74 -17.04 3.72
N GLU A 36 -23.30 -17.98 2.95
CA GLU A 36 -24.45 -18.76 3.39
C GLU A 36 -23.99 -19.97 4.22
N GLY A 37 -24.24 -19.94 5.52
CA GLY A 37 -23.87 -21.03 6.42
C GLY A 37 -22.36 -21.32 6.40
N GLU A 38 -21.99 -22.54 6.02
CA GLU A 38 -20.59 -23.00 5.84
C GLU A 38 -20.20 -23.18 4.36
N GLN A 39 -21.03 -22.70 3.43
CA GLN A 39 -20.73 -22.83 2.00
C GLN A 39 -19.46 -22.06 1.63
N GLN A 40 -18.67 -22.66 0.75
CA GLN A 40 -17.47 -22.05 0.18
C GLN A 40 -17.72 -21.73 -1.29
N ALA A 41 -17.20 -20.60 -1.75
CA ALA A 41 -17.27 -20.19 -3.15
C ALA A 41 -16.02 -19.39 -3.53
N TRP A 42 -15.85 -19.13 -4.82
CA TRP A 42 -14.80 -18.25 -5.29
C TRP A 42 -15.29 -16.79 -5.26
N PHE A 43 -14.84 -16.04 -4.26
CA PHE A 43 -15.24 -14.63 -4.09
C PHE A 43 -14.22 -13.63 -4.68
N GLY A 44 -13.33 -14.12 -5.56
CA GLY A 44 -12.27 -13.32 -6.17
C GLY A 44 -10.99 -13.24 -5.33
N PHE A 45 -9.94 -12.70 -5.94
CA PHE A 45 -8.64 -12.48 -5.31
C PHE A 45 -8.62 -11.11 -4.62
N ALA A 46 -8.64 -11.10 -3.28
CA ALA A 46 -8.65 -9.89 -2.47
C ALA A 46 -7.95 -10.13 -1.12
N GLY A 47 -7.33 -9.08 -0.59
CA GLY A 47 -6.60 -9.08 0.69
C GLY A 47 -5.16 -8.60 0.56
N THR A 48 -4.50 -8.40 1.69
CA THR A 48 -3.11 -7.91 1.75
C THR A 48 -2.11 -9.08 1.60
N PRO A 49 -1.11 -9.04 0.69
CA PRO A 49 -0.26 -10.18 0.31
C PRO A 49 0.25 -11.08 1.45
N GLY A 50 0.83 -10.49 2.51
CA GLY A 50 1.39 -11.26 3.64
C GLY A 50 0.36 -11.91 4.58
N TYR A 51 -0.93 -11.63 4.40
CA TYR A 51 -2.04 -12.17 5.20
C TYR A 51 -2.98 -13.05 4.37
N LEU A 52 -2.74 -13.19 3.06
CA LEU A 52 -3.51 -14.06 2.19
C LEU A 52 -3.36 -15.52 2.59
N SER A 53 -4.47 -16.25 2.62
CA SER A 53 -4.49 -17.69 2.88
C SER A 53 -4.09 -18.51 1.63
N PRO A 54 -3.56 -19.74 1.80
CA PRO A 54 -3.15 -20.61 0.69
C PRO A 54 -4.26 -20.88 -0.34
N GLU A 55 -5.49 -21.12 0.12
CA GLU A 55 -6.64 -21.42 -0.75
C GLU A 55 -6.99 -20.25 -1.69
N VAL A 56 -6.87 -19.00 -1.22
CA VAL A 56 -7.06 -17.81 -2.07
C VAL A 56 -5.96 -17.72 -3.13
N LEU A 57 -4.72 -18.01 -2.78
CA LEU A 57 -3.58 -18.01 -3.71
C LEU A 57 -3.64 -19.16 -4.73
N ARG A 58 -4.24 -20.29 -4.36
CA ARG A 58 -4.50 -21.42 -5.27
C ARG A 58 -5.71 -21.22 -6.17
N LYS A 59 -6.51 -20.18 -5.88
CA LYS A 59 -7.80 -19.91 -6.53
C LYS A 59 -8.87 -20.97 -6.24
N ASP A 60 -8.77 -21.61 -5.08
CA ASP A 60 -9.77 -22.56 -4.60
C ASP A 60 -10.99 -21.81 -4.04
N PRO A 61 -12.18 -22.40 -4.03
CA PRO A 61 -13.31 -21.89 -3.24
C PRO A 61 -12.91 -21.73 -1.77
N TYR A 62 -13.35 -20.64 -1.14
CA TYR A 62 -12.98 -20.32 0.24
C TYR A 62 -14.17 -19.75 1.02
N GLY A 63 -13.97 -19.53 2.33
CA GLY A 63 -14.98 -19.01 3.25
C GLY A 63 -14.36 -18.53 4.55
N LYS A 64 -15.04 -18.73 5.68
CA LYS A 64 -14.60 -18.29 7.02
C LYS A 64 -13.14 -18.64 7.40
N PRO A 65 -12.56 -19.79 7.01
CA PRO A 65 -11.20 -20.15 7.40
C PRO A 65 -10.10 -19.17 6.97
N VAL A 66 -10.32 -18.33 5.95
CA VAL A 66 -9.31 -17.36 5.49
C VAL A 66 -8.98 -16.33 6.58
N ASP A 67 -9.97 -15.94 7.39
CA ASP A 67 -9.77 -15.01 8.51
C ASP A 67 -8.93 -15.65 9.62
N LEU A 68 -9.05 -16.97 9.81
CA LEU A 68 -8.28 -17.70 10.83
C LEU A 68 -6.82 -17.86 10.44
N TRP A 69 -6.51 -17.96 9.14
CA TRP A 69 -5.14 -17.89 8.65
C TRP A 69 -4.51 -16.54 8.99
N ALA A 70 -5.21 -15.44 8.66
CA ALA A 70 -4.74 -14.09 8.96
C ALA A 70 -4.55 -13.84 10.47
N CYS A 71 -5.43 -14.40 11.32
CA CYS A 71 -5.23 -14.40 12.78
C CYS A 71 -3.93 -15.11 13.20
N GLY A 72 -3.56 -16.22 12.56
CA GLY A 72 -2.30 -16.91 12.81
C GLY A 72 -1.08 -16.04 12.47
N VAL A 73 -1.13 -15.36 11.32
CA VAL A 73 -0.09 -14.40 10.91
C VAL A 73 0.03 -13.24 11.91
N ILE A 74 -1.11 -12.68 12.34
CA ILE A 74 -1.15 -11.58 13.33
C ILE A 74 -0.60 -12.05 14.68
N LEU A 75 -1.00 -13.23 15.15
CA LEU A 75 -0.55 -13.78 16.43
C LEU A 75 0.97 -14.01 16.43
N TYR A 76 1.51 -14.53 15.34
CA TYR A 76 2.96 -14.67 15.16
C TYR A 76 3.67 -13.31 15.33
N ILE A 77 3.21 -12.29 14.61
CA ILE A 77 3.76 -10.92 14.69
C ILE A 77 3.63 -10.35 16.11
N LEU A 78 2.53 -10.59 16.81
CA LEU A 78 2.34 -10.09 18.18
C LEU A 78 3.34 -10.69 19.18
N LEU A 79 3.85 -11.89 18.95
CA LEU A 79 4.79 -12.57 19.85
C LEU A 79 6.25 -12.18 19.61
N VAL A 80 6.66 -11.97 18.35
CA VAL A 80 8.08 -11.75 18.00
C VAL A 80 8.37 -10.49 17.18
N GLY A 81 7.33 -9.84 16.65
CA GLY A 81 7.44 -8.53 16.00
C GLY A 81 7.83 -8.54 14.52
N TYR A 82 7.94 -9.71 13.90
CA TYR A 82 8.15 -9.88 12.47
C TYR A 82 7.16 -10.93 11.89
N PRO A 83 6.87 -10.89 10.58
CA PRO A 83 5.89 -11.80 9.95
C PRO A 83 6.45 -13.21 9.71
N PRO A 84 5.60 -14.26 9.73
CA PRO A 84 6.01 -15.64 9.44
C PRO A 84 6.35 -15.88 7.96
N PHE A 85 5.82 -15.06 7.05
CA PHE A 85 6.08 -15.15 5.62
C PHE A 85 6.54 -13.79 5.11
N TRP A 86 7.69 -13.74 4.44
CA TRP A 86 8.20 -12.52 3.86
C TRP A 86 9.19 -12.82 2.74
N ASP A 87 9.05 -12.07 1.64
CA ASP A 87 10.02 -12.02 0.56
C ASP A 87 9.88 -10.65 -0.13
N GLU A 88 10.94 -10.19 -0.79
CA GLU A 88 10.88 -9.01 -1.66
C GLU A 88 10.15 -9.34 -2.96
N ASP A 89 10.34 -10.56 -3.46
CA ASP A 89 9.62 -11.08 -4.62
C ASP A 89 8.26 -11.63 -4.17
N GLN A 90 7.19 -10.96 -4.61
CA GLN A 90 5.83 -11.34 -4.29
C GLN A 90 5.49 -12.78 -4.74
N HIS A 91 6.08 -13.27 -5.83
CA HIS A 91 5.86 -14.65 -6.27
C HIS A 91 6.44 -15.66 -5.28
N ARG A 92 7.65 -15.40 -4.75
CA ARG A 92 8.27 -16.23 -3.72
C ARG A 92 7.51 -16.17 -2.41
N LEU A 93 7.05 -14.99 -1.99
CA LEU A 93 6.14 -14.84 -0.84
C LEU A 93 4.91 -15.74 -1.00
N TYR A 94 4.26 -15.73 -2.16
CA TYR A 94 3.11 -16.59 -2.42
C TYR A 94 3.45 -18.07 -2.42
N GLN A 95 4.65 -18.46 -2.84
CA GLN A 95 5.13 -19.85 -2.72
C GLN A 95 5.31 -20.26 -1.26
N GLN A 96 5.94 -19.42 -0.42
CA GLN A 96 6.09 -19.67 1.02
C GLN A 96 4.73 -19.86 1.70
N ILE A 97 3.77 -18.96 1.45
CA ILE A 97 2.40 -19.05 1.99
C ILE A 97 1.72 -20.34 1.54
N LYS A 98 1.74 -20.66 0.24
CA LYS A 98 1.12 -21.89 -0.29
C LYS A 98 1.76 -23.16 0.27
N ALA A 99 3.05 -23.12 0.60
CA ALA A 99 3.76 -24.23 1.22
C ALA A 99 3.60 -24.28 2.74
N GLY A 100 3.04 -23.24 3.37
CA GLY A 100 3.04 -23.09 4.82
C GLY A 100 4.45 -23.07 5.39
N ALA A 101 5.41 -22.52 4.65
CA ALA A 101 6.83 -22.50 5.02
C ALA A 101 7.10 -21.34 5.99
N TYR A 102 6.90 -21.60 7.28
CA TYR A 102 7.32 -20.73 8.39
C TYR A 102 7.96 -21.60 9.48
N ASP A 103 8.74 -20.98 10.35
CA ASP A 103 9.42 -21.64 11.46
C ASP A 103 9.37 -20.77 12.73
N PHE A 104 9.99 -21.28 13.80
CA PHE A 104 10.09 -20.62 15.10
C PHE A 104 11.58 -20.48 15.47
N PRO A 105 12.31 -19.55 14.84
CA PRO A 105 13.77 -19.47 14.97
C PRO A 105 14.21 -19.02 16.37
N SER A 106 15.34 -19.57 16.80
CA SER A 106 16.04 -19.14 18.00
C SER A 106 16.84 -17.85 17.74
N PRO A 107 17.06 -17.00 18.77
CA PRO A 107 16.71 -17.22 20.18
C PRO A 107 15.30 -16.75 20.59
N GLU A 108 14.65 -15.91 19.79
CA GLU A 108 13.43 -15.22 20.20
C GLU A 108 12.28 -16.20 20.51
N TRP A 109 12.16 -17.30 19.78
CA TRP A 109 11.09 -18.28 20.00
C TRP A 109 11.38 -19.27 21.14
N ASP A 110 12.59 -19.32 21.69
CA ASP A 110 12.96 -20.29 22.74
C ASP A 110 12.17 -20.02 24.03
N THR A 111 11.84 -18.76 24.27
CA THR A 111 11.09 -18.30 25.45
C THR A 111 9.58 -18.15 25.20
N VAL A 112 9.10 -18.49 24.00
CA VAL A 112 7.68 -18.52 23.67
C VAL A 112 7.10 -19.88 24.02
N THR A 113 5.98 -19.90 24.74
CA THR A 113 5.42 -21.15 25.28
C THR A 113 4.99 -22.12 24.17
N PRO A 114 5.10 -23.43 24.39
CA PRO A 114 4.68 -24.44 23.42
C PRO A 114 3.21 -24.27 22.98
N GLU A 115 2.32 -23.85 23.87
CA GLU A 115 0.89 -23.66 23.59
C GLU A 115 0.63 -22.46 22.68
N ALA A 116 1.51 -21.44 22.71
CA ALA A 116 1.44 -20.32 21.77
C ALA A 116 1.80 -20.79 20.35
N LYS A 117 2.88 -21.58 20.23
CA LYS A 117 3.32 -22.18 18.97
C LYS A 117 2.26 -23.15 18.43
N ASP A 118 1.66 -23.97 19.29
CA ASP A 118 0.59 -24.90 18.93
C ASP A 118 -0.66 -24.18 18.39
N LEU A 119 -1.08 -23.07 19.02
CA LEU A 119 -2.19 -22.26 18.50
C LEU A 119 -1.86 -21.65 17.13
N ILE A 120 -0.63 -21.16 16.93
CA ILE A 120 -0.16 -20.66 15.63
C ILE A 120 -0.22 -21.79 14.59
N ASN A 121 0.28 -22.99 14.90
CA ASN A 121 0.24 -24.13 13.99
C ASN A 121 -1.19 -24.50 13.56
N LYS A 122 -2.12 -24.48 14.51
CA LYS A 122 -3.55 -24.74 14.28
C LYS A 122 -4.22 -23.68 13.40
N MET A 123 -3.80 -22.41 13.50
CA MET A 123 -4.27 -21.31 12.64
C MET A 123 -3.60 -21.31 11.25
N LEU A 124 -2.29 -21.55 11.19
CA LEU A 124 -1.50 -21.61 9.95
C LEU A 124 -1.50 -23.01 9.32
N THR A 125 -2.61 -23.75 9.51
CA THR A 125 -2.84 -25.03 8.84
C THR A 125 -3.25 -24.79 7.39
N ILE A 126 -2.52 -25.40 6.45
CA ILE A 126 -2.69 -25.17 5.00
C ILE A 126 -4.07 -25.60 4.50
N ASN A 127 -4.57 -26.75 4.94
CA ASN A 127 -5.88 -27.25 4.55
C ASN A 127 -6.97 -26.53 5.37
N PRO A 128 -7.83 -25.70 4.74
CA PRO A 128 -8.82 -24.90 5.46
C PRO A 128 -9.83 -25.75 6.24
N SER A 129 -10.13 -26.96 5.79
CA SER A 129 -11.06 -27.87 6.49
C SER A 129 -10.47 -28.49 7.76
N LYS A 130 -9.14 -28.42 7.93
CA LYS A 130 -8.43 -28.86 9.14
C LYS A 130 -7.99 -27.69 10.02
N ARG A 131 -8.14 -26.46 9.52
CA ARG A 131 -7.74 -25.24 10.23
C ARG A 131 -8.69 -24.99 11.38
N ILE A 132 -8.15 -24.60 12.52
CA ILE A 132 -8.96 -24.30 13.72
C ILE A 132 -9.99 -23.22 13.42
N THR A 133 -11.20 -23.38 13.95
CA THR A 133 -12.25 -22.37 13.87
C THR A 133 -12.06 -21.29 14.94
N ALA A 134 -12.71 -20.13 14.77
CA ALA A 134 -12.69 -19.07 15.79
C ALA A 134 -13.24 -19.54 17.15
N ALA A 135 -14.29 -20.37 17.14
CA ALA A 135 -14.90 -20.92 18.35
C ALA A 135 -13.95 -21.88 19.09
N GLU A 136 -13.20 -22.71 18.36
CA GLU A 136 -12.20 -23.61 18.94
C GLU A 136 -10.97 -22.85 19.43
N ALA A 137 -10.51 -21.84 18.68
CA ALA A 137 -9.37 -21.01 19.06
C ALA A 137 -9.61 -20.31 20.41
N LEU A 138 -10.81 -19.78 20.64
CA LEU A 138 -11.18 -19.16 21.93
C LEU A 138 -11.17 -20.14 23.11
N LYS A 139 -11.36 -21.44 22.85
CA LYS A 139 -11.28 -22.50 23.87
C LYS A 139 -9.86 -23.02 24.08
N HIS A 140 -8.91 -22.65 23.21
CA HIS A 140 -7.53 -23.10 23.29
C HIS A 140 -6.89 -22.70 24.63
N PRO A 141 -6.13 -23.59 25.32
CA PRO A 141 -5.58 -23.33 26.65
C PRO A 141 -4.76 -22.02 26.76
N TRP A 142 -4.03 -21.67 25.69
CA TRP A 142 -3.26 -20.43 25.65
C TRP A 142 -4.12 -19.15 25.77
N ILE A 143 -5.39 -19.22 25.33
CA ILE A 143 -6.36 -18.12 25.44
C ILE A 143 -7.23 -18.31 26.70
N SER A 144 -7.86 -19.46 26.86
CA SER A 144 -8.86 -19.71 27.92
C SER A 144 -8.24 -19.82 29.30
N HIS A 145 -7.02 -20.35 29.42
CA HIS A 145 -6.27 -20.52 30.67
C HIS A 145 -5.04 -19.60 30.71
N ARG A 146 -5.17 -18.39 30.17
CA ARG A 146 -4.07 -17.43 30.01
C ARG A 146 -3.25 -17.21 31.29
N SER A 147 -3.90 -17.17 32.47
CA SER A 147 -3.23 -16.92 33.75
C SER A 147 -2.25 -18.01 34.18
N THR A 148 -2.38 -19.23 33.65
CA THR A 148 -1.53 -20.38 33.99
C THR A 148 -0.65 -20.83 32.83
N VAL A 149 -1.07 -20.60 31.58
CA VAL A 149 -0.43 -21.13 30.37
C VAL A 149 0.42 -20.08 29.63
N ALA A 150 0.03 -18.81 29.65
CA ALA A 150 0.78 -17.77 28.94
C ALA A 150 1.92 -17.21 29.80
N SER A 151 3.10 -17.03 29.20
CA SER A 151 4.24 -16.40 29.88
C SER A 151 3.94 -14.95 30.27
N CYS A 152 4.38 -14.55 31.46
CA CYS A 152 4.31 -13.17 31.97
C CYS A 152 5.61 -12.37 31.73
N MET A 153 6.61 -12.98 31.10
CA MET A 153 7.91 -12.35 30.86
C MET A 153 7.76 -11.16 29.90
N HIS A 154 8.30 -10.00 30.30
CA HIS A 154 8.38 -8.85 29.40
C HIS A 154 9.40 -9.12 28.28
N ARG A 155 9.00 -8.88 27.03
CA ARG A 155 9.82 -9.18 25.84
C ARG A 155 10.23 -7.90 25.14
N GLN A 156 11.34 -7.31 25.58
CA GLN A 156 11.80 -6.03 25.05
C GLN A 156 12.17 -6.10 23.56
N GLU A 157 12.82 -7.19 23.13
CA GLU A 157 13.19 -7.41 21.72
C GLU A 157 11.96 -7.42 20.80
N THR A 158 10.88 -8.09 21.21
CA THR A 158 9.59 -8.08 20.49
C THR A 158 9.07 -6.65 20.31
N VAL A 159 9.13 -5.82 21.36
CA VAL A 159 8.67 -4.43 21.29
C VAL A 159 9.48 -3.62 20.28
N ASP A 160 10.80 -3.79 20.24
CA ASP A 160 11.66 -3.03 19.34
C ASP A 160 11.54 -3.51 17.88
N CYS A 161 11.39 -4.81 17.65
CA CYS A 161 11.04 -5.37 16.34
C CYS A 161 9.68 -4.85 15.86
N LEU A 162 8.66 -4.83 16.73
CA LEU A 162 7.33 -4.30 16.40
C LEU A 162 7.37 -2.82 16.01
N LYS A 163 8.20 -1.99 16.65
CA LYS A 163 8.38 -0.58 16.27
C LYS A 163 8.93 -0.47 14.84
N LYS A 164 9.99 -1.22 14.52
CA LYS A 164 10.59 -1.25 13.17
C LYS A 164 9.60 -1.76 12.12
N PHE A 165 8.90 -2.86 12.43
CA PHE A 165 7.86 -3.43 11.58
C PHE A 165 6.74 -2.42 11.30
N ASN A 166 6.23 -1.74 12.34
CA ASN A 166 5.19 -0.73 12.19
C ASN A 166 5.66 0.49 11.38
N ALA A 167 6.92 0.93 11.54
CA ALA A 167 7.48 2.00 10.74
C ALA A 167 7.58 1.61 9.25
N ARG A 168 8.18 0.44 8.96
CA ARG A 168 8.31 -0.09 7.59
C ARG A 168 6.94 -0.31 6.93
N ARG A 169 5.98 -0.86 7.69
CA ARG A 169 4.62 -1.11 7.21
C ARG A 169 3.83 0.17 7.00
N LYS A 170 3.90 1.15 7.90
CA LYS A 170 3.26 2.46 7.69
C LYS A 170 3.81 3.16 6.45
N LEU A 171 5.12 3.04 6.20
CA LEU A 171 5.75 3.59 5.00
C LEU A 171 5.25 2.88 3.73
N LYS A 172 5.33 1.54 3.67
CA LYS A 172 4.83 0.74 2.53
C LYS A 172 3.33 0.86 2.30
N GLY A 173 2.56 0.88 3.39
CA GLY A 173 1.12 1.06 3.40
C GLY A 173 0.72 2.45 2.96
N ALA A 174 1.42 3.50 3.39
CA ALA A 174 1.20 4.86 2.87
C ALA A 174 1.51 4.95 1.37
N ILE A 175 2.55 4.26 0.87
CA ILE A 175 2.84 4.18 -0.57
C ILE A 175 1.67 3.52 -1.31
N LEU A 176 1.25 2.32 -0.87
CA LEU A 176 0.16 1.60 -1.52
C LEU A 176 -1.19 2.32 -1.37
N THR A 177 -1.46 2.94 -0.22
CA THR A 177 -2.65 3.79 0.00
C THR A 177 -2.57 5.06 -0.83
N THR A 178 -1.43 5.69 -1.04
CA THR A 178 -1.28 6.78 -2.02
C THR A 178 -1.58 6.27 -3.44
N MET A 179 -1.07 5.09 -3.82
CA MET A 179 -1.38 4.43 -5.11
C MET A 179 -2.86 3.99 -5.24
N LEU A 180 -3.57 3.75 -4.12
CA LEU A 180 -4.98 3.31 -4.05
C LEU A 180 -5.98 4.44 -3.71
N ALA A 181 -5.54 5.53 -3.09
CA ALA A 181 -6.35 6.69 -2.72
C ALA A 181 -6.44 7.66 -3.89
N THR A 182 -5.35 7.79 -4.66
CA THR A 182 -5.43 8.20 -6.07
C THR A 182 -6.54 7.38 -6.76
N ARG A 183 -6.59 6.06 -6.54
CA ARG A 183 -7.58 5.15 -7.13
C ARG A 183 -9.04 5.34 -6.68
N ASN A 184 -9.31 5.73 -5.43
CA ASN A 184 -10.63 5.55 -4.78
C ASN A 184 -11.27 6.80 -4.15
N PHE A 185 -10.65 7.99 -4.12
CA PHE A 185 -11.30 9.17 -3.54
C PHE A 185 -12.24 9.91 -4.52
N SER A 186 -13.36 9.26 -4.86
CA SER A 186 -14.60 9.93 -5.27
C SER A 186 -15.63 9.87 -4.13
N GLY A 187 -15.65 10.91 -3.29
CA GLY A 187 -16.72 11.33 -2.36
C GLY A 187 -17.16 10.34 -1.28
N GLY A 188 -17.33 10.68 0.00
CA GLY A 188 -17.43 11.97 0.69
C GLY A 188 -18.65 11.98 1.65
N LYS A 189 -18.54 12.79 2.71
CA LYS A 189 -19.61 13.43 3.54
C LYS A 189 -20.28 12.57 4.64
N SER A 190 -20.85 13.11 5.73
CA SER A 190 -21.34 14.46 6.12
C SER A 190 -21.51 14.47 7.68
N GLY A 191 -21.75 15.54 8.44
CA GLY A 191 -22.13 16.91 8.14
C GLY A 191 -22.78 17.60 9.37
N GLY A 192 -23.17 18.85 9.19
CA GLY A 192 -24.17 19.55 10.01
C GLY A 192 -25.32 20.03 9.10
N ASN A 193 -26.46 19.33 9.22
CA ASN A 193 -27.88 19.55 8.83
C ASN A 193 -28.29 20.67 7.83
N LYS A 194 -29.27 20.50 6.93
CA LYS A 194 -30.59 19.81 7.06
C LYS A 194 -31.27 19.62 5.68
N LYS A 195 -32.00 18.49 5.50
CA LYS A 195 -33.15 18.11 4.59
C LYS A 195 -33.14 18.68 3.15
N ASN A 196 -33.29 17.93 2.05
CA ASN A 196 -34.39 17.01 1.66
C ASN A 196 -34.00 16.28 0.34
N ASP A 197 -34.74 15.22 0.01
CA ASP A 197 -34.47 14.17 -0.99
C ASP A 197 -34.24 14.58 -2.46
N GLY A 198 -33.46 13.75 -3.18
CA GLY A 198 -33.37 13.75 -4.65
C GLY A 198 -32.07 13.17 -5.20
N VAL A 199 -31.99 11.84 -5.34
CA VAL A 199 -30.85 11.07 -5.86
C VAL A 199 -30.51 11.42 -7.32
N LYS A 200 -29.21 11.60 -7.64
CA LYS A 200 -28.55 11.11 -8.88
C LYS A 200 -27.02 11.03 -8.72
N LYS A 201 -26.49 9.81 -8.89
CA LYS A 201 -25.08 9.34 -8.78
C LYS A 201 -24.15 9.92 -9.86
N ARG A 202 -22.86 10.13 -9.55
CA ARG A 202 -21.73 10.07 -10.50
C ARG A 202 -20.47 9.48 -9.84
N LYS A 203 -19.71 8.69 -10.62
CA LYS A 203 -18.51 7.87 -10.29
C LYS A 203 -17.24 8.51 -10.86
N SER A 204 -16.08 8.38 -10.22
CA SER A 204 -14.73 8.56 -10.81
C SER A 204 -13.66 7.79 -10.01
N SER A 205 -12.63 7.24 -10.66
CA SER A 205 -11.57 6.39 -10.06
C SER A 205 -10.22 6.60 -10.78
N SER A 206 -9.09 6.81 -10.10
CA SER A 206 -7.80 7.15 -10.75
C SER A 206 -6.56 6.49 -10.12
N SER A 207 -6.20 5.21 -10.35
CA SER A 207 -4.95 4.67 -9.73
C SER A 207 -3.66 5.09 -10.41
N VAL A 208 -2.58 5.14 -9.63
CA VAL A 208 -1.21 5.04 -10.13
C VAL A 208 -0.63 3.63 -9.87
N GLN A 209 0.04 2.99 -10.84
CA GLN A 209 0.74 1.69 -10.68
C GLN A 209 2.21 1.74 -11.15
N LEU A 210 3.11 1.05 -10.44
CA LEU A 210 4.50 0.83 -10.84
C LEU A 210 4.68 -0.59 -11.42
N MET A 211 5.44 -0.73 -12.50
CA MET A 211 5.99 -2.01 -12.96
C MET A 211 7.50 -1.88 -13.15
N GLU A 212 8.27 -2.66 -12.40
CA GLU A 212 9.70 -2.82 -12.62
C GLU A 212 9.93 -3.89 -13.71
N SER A 213 10.71 -3.58 -14.74
CA SER A 213 11.17 -4.59 -15.69
C SER A 213 12.36 -5.34 -15.10
N SER A 214 12.23 -6.67 -15.02
CA SER A 214 13.34 -7.57 -14.80
C SER A 214 14.18 -7.71 -16.07
N GLU A 215 15.31 -7.01 -16.16
CA GLU A 215 16.42 -7.41 -17.06
C GLU A 215 17.80 -7.22 -16.40
N SER A 216 18.41 -8.39 -16.15
CA SER A 216 19.82 -8.81 -16.32
C SER A 216 21.01 -8.04 -15.71
N THR A 217 21.61 -8.72 -14.71
CA THR A 217 23.05 -8.93 -14.48
C THR A 217 23.99 -7.72 -14.46
N ASN A 218 24.21 -7.19 -13.26
CA ASN A 218 25.55 -7.03 -12.66
C ASN A 218 25.38 -6.84 -11.14
N THR A 219 25.60 -7.91 -10.37
CA THR A 219 25.69 -7.88 -8.90
C THR A 219 26.93 -7.10 -8.47
N THR A 220 26.81 -5.78 -8.46
CA THR A 220 27.47 -4.99 -7.41
C THR A 220 26.50 -4.97 -6.24
N ILE A 221 26.98 -5.30 -5.04
CA ILE A 221 26.17 -5.23 -3.82
C ILE A 221 25.80 -3.76 -3.65
N GLU A 222 24.61 -3.36 -4.10
CA GLU A 222 24.09 -2.03 -3.80
C GLU A 222 23.97 -1.93 -2.28
N ASP A 223 24.62 -0.92 -1.70
CA ASP A 223 24.56 -0.64 -0.27
C ASP A 223 23.08 -0.49 0.17
N GLU A 224 22.70 -1.08 1.30
CA GLU A 224 21.33 -1.03 1.84
C GLU A 224 20.85 0.42 2.00
N ASP A 225 21.77 1.35 2.32
CA ASP A 225 21.47 2.78 2.38
C ASP A 225 21.08 3.35 1.00
N THR A 226 21.80 2.95 -0.05
CA THR A 226 21.49 3.34 -1.44
C THR A 226 20.09 2.88 -1.83
N LYS A 227 19.70 1.65 -1.45
CA LYS A 227 18.37 1.11 -1.72
C LYS A 227 17.27 1.90 -1.01
N VAL A 228 17.47 2.25 0.25
CA VAL A 228 16.51 3.06 1.03
C VAL A 228 16.36 4.46 0.42
N ARG A 229 17.46 5.10 0.01
CA ARG A 229 17.45 6.43 -0.60
C ARG A 229 16.78 6.43 -1.98
N LYS A 230 17.05 5.44 -2.83
CA LYS A 230 16.31 5.25 -4.09
C LYS A 230 14.81 5.12 -3.84
N GLN A 231 14.39 4.34 -2.84
CA GLN A 231 12.97 4.18 -2.48
C GLN A 231 12.33 5.50 -2.00
N GLU A 232 13.08 6.35 -1.31
CA GLU A 232 12.63 7.70 -0.92
C GLU A 232 12.37 8.59 -2.15
N ILE A 233 13.26 8.56 -3.15
CA ILE A 233 13.10 9.32 -4.40
C ILE A 233 11.89 8.84 -5.21
N ILE A 234 11.65 7.52 -5.28
CA ILE A 234 10.43 6.96 -5.89
C ILE A 234 9.20 7.55 -5.20
N LYS A 235 9.18 7.52 -3.87
CA LYS A 235 8.03 7.96 -3.08
C LYS A 235 7.69 9.44 -3.31
N VAL A 236 8.69 10.33 -3.27
CA VAL A 236 8.42 11.77 -3.47
C VAL A 236 7.98 12.05 -4.92
N THR A 237 8.45 11.24 -5.88
CA THR A 237 8.00 11.31 -7.28
C THR A 237 6.55 10.86 -7.45
N GLU A 238 6.11 9.82 -6.75
CA GLU A 238 4.71 9.40 -6.74
C GLU A 238 3.79 10.47 -6.13
N GLN A 239 4.20 11.07 -5.01
CA GLN A 239 3.45 12.14 -4.35
C GLN A 239 3.28 13.35 -5.27
N LEU A 240 4.31 13.69 -6.04
CA LEU A 240 4.23 14.74 -7.07
C LEU A 240 3.19 14.41 -8.14
N ILE A 241 3.23 13.20 -8.70
CA ILE A 241 2.32 12.79 -9.77
C ILE A 241 0.88 12.75 -9.26
N GLU A 242 0.66 12.33 -8.01
CA GLU A 242 -0.63 12.40 -7.34
C GLU A 242 -1.12 13.85 -7.22
N ALA A 243 -0.28 14.79 -6.78
CA ALA A 243 -0.65 16.20 -6.69
C ALA A 243 -1.05 16.78 -8.05
N ILE A 244 -0.32 16.44 -9.12
CA ILE A 244 -0.66 16.84 -10.49
C ILE A 244 -2.00 16.23 -10.92
N SER A 245 -2.20 14.93 -10.70
CA SER A 245 -3.41 14.21 -11.09
C SER A 245 -4.66 14.73 -10.38
N ASN A 246 -4.53 15.10 -9.10
CA ASN A 246 -5.61 15.64 -8.29
C ASN A 246 -5.86 17.15 -8.51
N GLY A 247 -5.01 17.83 -9.28
CA GLY A 247 -5.08 19.28 -9.41
C GLY A 247 -4.76 20.02 -8.09
N ASP A 248 -3.99 19.39 -7.19
CA ASP A 248 -3.58 19.99 -5.91
C ASP A 248 -2.33 20.86 -6.08
N PHE A 249 -2.56 22.11 -6.46
CA PHE A 249 -1.48 23.08 -6.68
C PHE A 249 -0.74 23.45 -5.38
N GLU A 250 -1.39 23.36 -4.22
CA GLU A 250 -0.77 23.68 -2.93
C GLU A 250 0.30 22.65 -2.59
N SER A 251 -0.02 21.35 -2.70
CA SER A 251 0.95 20.28 -2.51
C SER A 251 2.04 20.32 -3.57
N TYR A 252 1.69 20.57 -4.84
CA TYR A 252 2.68 20.74 -5.91
C TYR A 252 3.69 21.84 -5.59
N THR A 253 3.22 23.01 -5.14
CA THR A 253 4.09 24.14 -4.76
C THR A 253 5.05 23.80 -3.62
N LYS A 254 4.64 22.97 -2.66
CA LYS A 254 5.51 22.54 -1.54
C LYS A 254 6.65 21.61 -2.00
N MET A 255 6.43 20.86 -3.07
CA MET A 255 7.39 19.88 -3.62
C MET A 255 8.29 20.46 -4.71
N CYS A 256 8.00 21.67 -5.20
CA CYS A 256 8.80 22.32 -6.22
C CYS A 256 9.57 23.51 -5.64
N ASP A 257 10.79 23.71 -6.11
CA ASP A 257 11.53 24.93 -5.80
C ASP A 257 10.82 26.15 -6.44
N PRO A 258 10.78 27.33 -5.78
CA PRO A 258 10.20 28.53 -6.38
C PRO A 258 10.86 28.95 -7.70
N GLY A 259 12.14 28.64 -7.89
CA GLY A 259 12.90 28.85 -9.13
C GLY A 259 13.02 27.59 -9.99
N MET A 260 12.12 26.62 -9.85
CA MET A 260 12.12 25.39 -10.64
C MET A 260 12.12 25.72 -12.14
N THR A 261 12.98 25.04 -12.89
CA THR A 261 13.03 25.16 -14.35
C THR A 261 12.33 23.98 -15.04
N ALA A 262 11.72 24.21 -16.19
CA ALA A 262 10.97 23.19 -16.93
C ALA A 262 11.22 23.24 -18.44
N PHE A 263 11.42 22.05 -19.03
CA PHE A 263 11.27 21.80 -20.47
C PHE A 263 10.08 20.86 -20.67
N GLU A 264 9.06 21.30 -21.38
CA GLU A 264 7.88 20.47 -21.68
C GLU A 264 7.26 20.85 -23.03
N PRO A 265 6.48 19.95 -23.67
CA PRO A 265 5.92 20.20 -24.99
C PRO A 265 5.13 21.51 -25.09
N GLU A 266 4.44 21.89 -24.01
CA GLU A 266 3.63 23.10 -23.95
C GLU A 266 4.44 24.39 -23.89
N ALA A 267 5.72 24.31 -23.51
CA ALA A 267 6.63 25.44 -23.57
C ALA A 267 7.13 25.71 -25.01
N LEU A 268 6.74 24.88 -25.98
CA LEU A 268 7.05 25.03 -27.41
C LEU A 268 8.56 25.19 -27.67
N GLY A 269 9.37 24.41 -26.97
CA GLY A 269 10.83 24.41 -27.10
C GLY A 269 11.55 25.51 -26.30
N ASN A 270 10.85 26.25 -25.45
CA ASN A 270 11.45 27.23 -24.55
C ASN A 270 11.70 26.64 -23.16
N LEU A 271 12.70 27.17 -22.46
CA LEU A 271 12.91 26.91 -21.03
C LEU A 271 11.99 27.83 -20.22
N VAL A 272 11.23 27.24 -19.29
CA VAL A 272 10.33 27.96 -18.38
C VAL A 272 10.95 27.97 -16.99
N GLU A 273 10.74 29.06 -16.24
CA GLU A 273 11.18 29.21 -14.85
C GLU A 273 9.99 29.54 -13.94
N GLY A 274 10.01 28.96 -12.73
CA GLY A 274 8.99 29.14 -11.72
C GLY A 274 7.75 28.27 -11.91
N LEU A 275 6.73 28.55 -11.11
CA LEU A 275 5.52 27.73 -11.01
C LEU A 275 4.31 28.32 -11.72
N ASP A 276 4.39 29.58 -12.16
CA ASP A 276 3.24 30.29 -12.73
C ASP A 276 2.79 29.72 -14.09
N PHE A 277 3.72 29.20 -14.88
CA PHE A 277 3.37 28.48 -16.11
C PHE A 277 2.49 27.26 -15.82
N HIS A 278 2.85 26.49 -14.79
CA HIS A 278 2.11 25.28 -14.41
C HIS A 278 0.77 25.62 -13.74
N ARG A 279 0.72 26.71 -12.97
CA ARG A 279 -0.51 27.22 -12.32
C ARG A 279 -1.69 27.28 -13.28
N PHE A 280 -1.45 27.72 -14.52
CA PHE A 280 -2.47 27.76 -15.56
C PHE A 280 -3.16 26.41 -15.79
N TYR A 281 -2.42 25.30 -15.84
CA TYR A 281 -3.00 23.96 -16.05
C TYR A 281 -3.77 23.47 -14.82
N PHE A 282 -3.28 23.76 -13.62
CA PHE A 282 -3.97 23.45 -12.38
C PHE A 282 -5.31 24.20 -12.29
N GLU A 283 -5.34 25.48 -12.67
CA GLU A 283 -6.54 26.31 -12.60
C GLU A 283 -7.56 26.01 -13.71
N ASN A 284 -7.11 25.66 -14.92
CA ASN A 284 -7.98 25.61 -16.11
C ASN A 284 -8.21 24.20 -16.69
N LEU A 285 -7.24 23.29 -16.55
CA LEU A 285 -7.24 22.01 -17.25
C LEU A 285 -7.59 20.84 -16.30
N TRP A 286 -6.85 20.74 -15.19
CA TRP A 286 -6.96 19.61 -14.27
C TRP A 286 -8.05 19.81 -13.22
N SER A 287 -8.37 21.06 -12.86
CA SER A 287 -9.51 21.39 -11.99
C SER A 287 -10.87 21.01 -12.58
N ARG A 288 -10.97 20.83 -13.91
CA ARG A 288 -12.26 20.64 -14.63
C ARG A 288 -12.46 19.24 -15.23
N ASN A 289 -11.45 18.38 -15.26
CA ASN A 289 -11.56 17.07 -15.90
C ASN A 289 -12.08 16.01 -14.92
N SER A 290 -13.37 15.64 -15.02
CA SER A 290 -14.02 14.68 -14.10
C SER A 290 -13.86 13.22 -14.52
N LYS A 291 -13.05 12.92 -15.54
CA LYS A 291 -12.90 11.56 -16.09
C LYS A 291 -11.77 10.82 -15.37
N PRO A 292 -11.94 9.51 -15.12
CA PRO A 292 -10.89 8.69 -14.50
C PRO A 292 -9.62 8.70 -15.34
N VAL A 293 -8.50 9.04 -14.72
CA VAL A 293 -7.16 8.98 -15.31
C VAL A 293 -6.33 7.99 -14.51
N HIS A 294 -5.73 7.02 -15.18
CA HIS A 294 -4.82 6.05 -14.58
C HIS A 294 -3.39 6.33 -15.04
N THR A 295 -2.45 6.40 -14.11
CA THR A 295 -1.04 6.63 -14.45
C THR A 295 -0.23 5.39 -14.14
N THR A 296 0.68 5.00 -15.03
CA THR A 296 1.62 3.91 -14.80
C THR A 296 3.02 4.45 -15.01
N ILE A 297 3.90 4.23 -14.04
CA ILE A 297 5.32 4.56 -14.16
C ILE A 297 6.06 3.28 -14.53
N LEU A 298 6.80 3.33 -15.63
CA LEU A 298 7.60 2.23 -16.15
C LEU A 298 9.08 2.58 -16.07
N ASN A 299 9.88 1.57 -15.73
CA ASN A 299 11.34 1.59 -15.76
C ASN A 299 11.95 2.85 -15.13
N PRO A 300 11.65 3.15 -13.86
CA PRO A 300 12.28 4.27 -13.18
C PRO A 300 13.79 4.01 -13.00
N HIS A 301 14.61 4.93 -13.50
CA HIS A 301 16.05 4.92 -13.32
C HIS A 301 16.48 6.10 -12.46
N ILE A 302 17.16 5.81 -11.34
CA ILE A 302 17.54 6.80 -10.33
C ILE A 302 19.06 6.92 -10.27
N HIS A 303 19.55 8.15 -10.38
CA HIS A 303 20.94 8.53 -10.15
C HIS A 303 21.03 9.36 -8.88
N LEU A 304 21.68 8.82 -7.84
CA LEU A 304 22.00 9.57 -6.63
C LEU A 304 23.31 10.32 -6.84
N MET A 305 23.32 11.61 -6.50
CA MET A 305 24.47 12.51 -6.70
C MET A 305 24.81 13.17 -5.36
N GLY A 306 25.49 12.42 -4.49
CA GLY A 306 25.76 12.83 -3.11
C GLY A 306 24.53 12.75 -2.21
N ASP A 307 24.59 13.43 -1.07
CA ASP A 307 23.58 13.27 0.00
C ASP A 307 22.29 14.05 -0.21
N GLU A 308 22.35 15.08 -1.03
CA GLU A 308 21.27 16.05 -1.16
C GLU A 308 20.73 16.14 -2.58
N SER A 309 21.33 15.48 -3.58
CA SER A 309 20.85 15.55 -4.97
C SER A 309 20.52 14.17 -5.53
N ALA A 310 19.45 14.11 -6.32
CA ALA A 310 19.07 12.91 -7.05
C ALA A 310 18.37 13.28 -8.37
N CYS A 311 18.50 12.41 -9.36
CA CYS A 311 17.79 12.53 -10.63
C CYS A 311 17.03 11.22 -10.87
N ILE A 312 15.77 11.32 -11.30
CA ILE A 312 14.96 10.17 -11.70
C ILE A 312 14.45 10.38 -13.12
N ALA A 313 14.61 9.38 -13.97
CA ALA A 313 14.05 9.32 -15.31
C ALA A 313 13.11 8.12 -15.41
N TYR A 314 11.95 8.29 -16.03
CA TYR A 314 10.94 7.24 -16.17
C TYR A 314 10.04 7.46 -17.38
N ILE A 315 9.35 6.41 -17.80
CA ILE A 315 8.28 6.50 -18.77
C ILE A 315 6.96 6.56 -18.02
N ARG A 316 6.16 7.59 -18.27
CA ARG A 316 4.81 7.75 -17.73
C ARG A 316 3.79 7.39 -18.78
N ILE A 317 3.00 6.35 -18.52
CA ILE A 317 1.82 6.00 -19.30
C ILE A 317 0.59 6.57 -18.60
N THR A 318 -0.25 7.28 -19.34
CA THR A 318 -1.49 7.86 -18.85
C THR A 318 -2.67 7.32 -19.64
N GLN A 319 -3.54 6.55 -18.98
CA GLN A 319 -4.78 6.05 -19.58
C GLN A 319 -5.93 6.95 -19.13
N TYR A 320 -6.74 7.41 -20.07
CA TYR A 320 -7.81 8.37 -19.81
C TYR A 320 -8.97 8.14 -20.77
N LEU A 321 -10.11 8.79 -20.51
CA LEU A 321 -11.22 8.84 -21.46
C LEU A 321 -11.15 10.16 -22.22
N ASP A 322 -11.10 10.12 -23.56
CA ASP A 322 -11.17 11.32 -24.40
C ASP A 322 -12.56 11.98 -24.32
N ALA A 323 -12.78 13.11 -24.99
CA ALA A 323 -14.07 13.82 -24.94
C ALA A 323 -15.27 12.96 -25.35
N GLY A 324 -15.09 12.07 -26.32
CA GLY A 324 -16.08 11.08 -26.76
C GLY A 324 -16.33 9.94 -25.76
N GLY A 325 -15.55 9.87 -24.67
CA GLY A 325 -15.63 8.81 -23.68
C GLY A 325 -14.92 7.53 -24.11
N ILE A 326 -14.08 7.60 -25.14
CA ILE A 326 -13.31 6.46 -25.63
C ILE A 326 -12.01 6.38 -24.81
N PRO A 327 -11.63 5.18 -24.32
CA PRO A 327 -10.36 5.02 -23.62
C PRO A 327 -9.19 5.25 -24.56
N ARG A 328 -8.25 6.08 -24.12
CA ARG A 328 -6.99 6.42 -24.78
C ARG A 328 -5.83 6.18 -23.83
N THR A 329 -4.66 6.01 -24.42
CA THR A 329 -3.39 5.89 -23.71
C THR A 329 -2.42 6.89 -24.32
N ALA A 330 -1.79 7.70 -23.47
CA ALA A 330 -0.68 8.58 -23.84
C ALA A 330 0.59 8.13 -23.12
N GLN A 331 1.73 8.35 -23.76
CA GLN A 331 3.05 8.11 -23.19
C GLN A 331 3.82 9.44 -23.15
N SER A 332 4.57 9.63 -22.08
CA SER A 332 5.55 10.71 -21.96
C SER A 332 6.79 10.21 -21.23
N GLU A 333 7.97 10.56 -21.72
CA GLU A 333 9.23 10.35 -21.00
C GLU A 333 9.48 11.55 -20.10
N GLU A 334 9.73 11.32 -18.80
CA GLU A 334 9.93 12.38 -17.83
C GLU A 334 11.23 12.20 -17.06
N THR A 335 11.92 13.32 -16.83
CA THR A 335 13.08 13.43 -15.97
C THR A 335 12.80 14.48 -14.89
N ARG A 336 13.05 14.14 -13.63
CA ARG A 336 12.92 15.03 -12.47
C ARG A 336 14.25 15.12 -11.74
N VAL A 337 14.70 16.33 -11.48
CA VAL A 337 15.91 16.60 -10.68
C VAL A 337 15.47 17.08 -9.31
N TRP A 338 15.80 16.30 -8.30
CA TRP A 338 15.48 16.51 -6.90
C TRP A 338 16.69 17.05 -6.14
N HIS A 339 16.47 18.03 -5.28
CA HIS A 339 17.45 18.58 -4.37
C HIS A 339 16.83 18.68 -2.97
N ARG A 340 17.55 18.20 -1.95
CA ARG A 340 17.12 18.22 -0.57
C ARG A 340 17.59 19.51 0.10
N ARG A 341 16.64 20.37 0.49
CA ARG A 341 16.89 21.61 1.24
C ARG A 341 16.14 21.54 2.56
N ASP A 342 16.82 21.84 3.66
CA ASP A 342 16.25 21.79 5.02
C ASP A 342 15.54 20.46 5.34
N GLY A 343 16.12 19.35 4.87
CA GLY A 343 15.58 18.00 5.07
C GLY A 343 14.36 17.65 4.20
N LYS A 344 14.01 18.48 3.21
CA LYS A 344 12.89 18.25 2.28
C LYS A 344 13.36 18.19 0.84
N TRP A 345 12.91 17.18 0.11
CA TRP A 345 13.15 17.04 -1.32
C TRP A 345 12.29 18.04 -2.10
N GLN A 346 12.92 18.82 -2.96
CA GLN A 346 12.27 19.78 -3.86
C GLN A 346 12.75 19.56 -5.30
N ILE A 347 11.86 19.75 -6.26
CA ILE A 347 12.19 19.69 -7.69
C ILE A 347 12.84 21.00 -8.10
N VAL A 348 14.05 20.92 -8.64
CA VAL A 348 14.78 22.08 -9.16
C VAL A 348 14.72 22.15 -10.69
N HIS A 349 14.57 20.99 -11.34
CA HIS A 349 14.41 20.91 -12.80
C HIS A 349 13.49 19.76 -13.20
N PHE A 350 12.73 19.98 -14.27
CA PHE A 350 11.87 19.00 -14.89
C PHE A 350 12.02 19.02 -16.41
N HIS A 351 12.05 17.85 -17.01
CA HIS A 351 11.98 17.70 -18.46
C HIS A 351 10.92 16.65 -18.80
N ARG A 352 10.02 16.96 -19.72
CA ARG A 352 9.11 16.00 -20.37
C ARG A 352 9.24 16.03 -21.87
N SER A 353 9.23 14.84 -22.45
CA SER A 353 9.17 14.57 -23.88
C SER A 353 7.91 13.77 -24.23
N GLY A 354 7.55 13.78 -25.51
CA GLY A 354 6.38 13.06 -26.03
C GLY A 354 5.11 13.91 -26.05
N ALA A 355 3.99 13.32 -25.63
CA ALA A 355 2.67 13.96 -25.73
C ALA A 355 2.49 15.12 -24.73
N PRO A 356 1.71 16.17 -25.10
CA PRO A 356 1.29 17.20 -24.15
C PRO A 356 0.48 16.61 -22.98
N SER A 357 0.54 17.25 -21.83
CA SER A 357 -0.44 17.12 -20.72
C SER A 357 -1.87 17.42 -21.16
N VAL A 358 -2.01 18.21 -22.24
CA VAL A 358 -3.29 18.56 -22.85
C VAL A 358 -3.72 17.42 -23.76
N LEU A 359 -4.69 16.66 -23.29
CA LEU A 359 -5.37 15.64 -24.08
C LEU A 359 -6.33 16.34 -25.05
N PRO A 360 -6.33 16.01 -26.36
CA PRO A 360 -7.18 16.70 -27.32
C PRO A 360 -8.65 16.61 -26.92
N HIS A 361 -9.31 17.77 -26.90
CA HIS A 361 -10.72 17.96 -26.62
C HIS A 361 -11.63 17.35 -27.67
#